data_AF-A0A7J6S064-F1
#
_entry.id   AF-A0A7J6S064-F1
#
_cell.length_a   1.000
_cell.length_b   1.000
_cell.length_c   1.000
_cell.angle_alpha   90.00
_cell.angle_beta   90.00
_cell.angle_gamma   90.00
#
_symmetry.space_group_name_H-M   'P 1'
#
loop_
_entity.id
_entity.type
_entity.pdbx_description
1 polymer ?
#
loop_
_entity_poly.entity_id
_entity_poly.type
_entity_poly.pdbx_seq_one_letter_code
_entity_poly.pdbx_strand_id
1 'polypeptide(L)'
;MSSQRILIKGGVWKNSEDEILKAAVMKYGLNNWSRVASLLVRKTPSQCKARWYEWLDPSVKKTEWSRDEEARLLHLAKIFPCQWRTIAQT
;
A
#
# COMPACT_ATOMS: atom_id res chain seq x y z
N MET A 1 -26.64 12.97 -9.53
CA MET A 1 -25.35 13.54 -10.01
C MET A 1 -24.27 12.51 -9.80
N SER A 2 -23.99 11.71 -10.83
CA SER A 2 -23.03 10.60 -10.77
C SER A 2 -21.62 11.20 -10.83
N SER A 3 -20.91 11.21 -9.70
CA SER A 3 -19.48 11.61 -9.66
C SER A 3 -18.70 10.72 -10.62
N GLN A 4 -18.27 11.27 -11.75
CA GLN A 4 -17.36 10.61 -12.68
C GLN A 4 -16.06 10.29 -11.91
N ARG A 5 -15.80 9.00 -11.71
CA ARG A 5 -14.50 8.53 -11.24
C ARG A 5 -13.48 8.79 -12.35
N ILE A 6 -12.79 9.92 -12.29
CA ILE A 6 -11.64 10.18 -13.16
C ILE A 6 -10.58 9.13 -12.81
N LEU A 7 -10.48 8.08 -13.63
CA LEU A 7 -9.43 7.07 -13.58
C LEU A 7 -8.14 7.70 -14.11
N ILE A 8 -7.44 8.44 -13.25
CA ILE A 8 -6.10 8.89 -13.56
C ILE A 8 -5.20 7.65 -13.56
N LYS A 9 -4.68 7.26 -14.75
CA LYS A 9 -3.55 6.33 -14.86
C LYS A 9 -2.36 6.95 -14.14
N GLY A 10 -2.29 6.71 -12.83
CA GLY A 10 -1.19 7.13 -11.98
C GLY A 10 0.05 6.45 -12.51
N GLY A 11 1.01 7.23 -13.02
CA GLY A 11 2.26 6.69 -13.52
C GLY A 11 3.07 5.99 -12.41
N VAL A 12 4.23 5.48 -12.78
CA VAL A 12 5.20 4.90 -11.84
C VAL A 12 5.45 5.87 -10.68
N TRP A 13 5.52 5.33 -9.45
CA TRP A 13 5.85 6.12 -8.26
C TRP A 13 7.31 6.56 -8.31
N LYS A 14 7.53 7.88 -8.24
CA LYS A 14 8.87 8.46 -8.12
C LYS A 14 9.27 8.56 -6.65
N ASN A 15 10.56 8.52 -6.36
CA ASN A 15 11.08 8.72 -5.00
C ASN A 15 10.59 10.03 -4.38
N SER A 16 10.52 11.11 -5.15
CA SER A 16 9.97 12.39 -4.69
C SER A 16 8.49 12.30 -4.27
N GLU A 17 7.69 11.50 -4.98
CA GLU A 17 6.28 11.28 -4.65
C GLU A 17 6.17 10.45 -3.37
N ASP A 18 7.05 9.46 -3.17
CA ASP A 18 7.10 8.67 -1.94
C ASP A 18 7.47 9.53 -0.72
N GLU A 19 8.44 10.44 -0.85
CA GLU A 19 8.80 11.36 0.25
C GLU A 19 7.66 12.32 0.60
N ILE A 20 6.96 12.87 -0.41
CA ILE A 20 5.76 13.69 -0.18
C ILE A 20 4.68 12.85 0.53
N LEU A 21 4.47 11.60 0.09
CA LEU A 21 3.47 10.71 0.68
C LEU A 21 3.80 10.41 2.15
N LYS A 22 5.06 10.11 2.47
CA LYS A 22 5.52 9.92 3.85
C LYS A 22 5.30 11.14 4.72
N ALA A 23 5.74 12.31 4.27
CA ALA A 23 5.57 13.55 5.01
C ALA A 23 4.08 13.89 5.22
N ALA A 24 3.25 13.66 4.21
CA ALA A 24 1.80 13.89 4.28
C ALA A 24 1.12 12.93 5.27
N VAL A 25 1.49 11.65 5.28
CA VAL A 25 0.95 10.68 6.25
C VAL A 25 1.41 11.00 7.67
N MET A 26 2.66 11.40 7.87
CA MET A 26 3.15 11.86 9.18
C MET A 26 2.39 13.09 9.68
N LYS A 27 2.01 14.01 8.78
CA LYS A 27 1.31 15.25 9.12
C LYS A 27 -0.21 15.08 9.33
N TYR A 28 -0.87 14.28 8.50
CA TYR A 28 -2.34 14.18 8.47
C TYR A 28 -2.89 12.84 8.96
N GLY A 29 -2.02 11.86 9.23
CA GLY A 29 -2.40 10.50 9.62
C GLY A 29 -2.95 9.65 8.47
N LEU A 30 -3.35 8.42 8.81
CA LEU A 30 -3.81 7.38 7.88
C LEU A 30 -5.32 7.43 7.58
N ASN A 31 -6.05 8.40 8.14
CA ASN A 31 -7.50 8.49 8.03
C ASN A 31 -7.97 9.48 6.95
N ASN A 32 -7.10 10.35 6.44
CA ASN A 32 -7.48 11.40 5.48
C ASN A 32 -6.69 11.32 4.16
N TRP A 33 -6.90 10.23 3.42
CA TRP A 33 -6.25 10.00 2.11
C TRP A 33 -6.61 11.03 1.05
N SER A 34 -7.79 11.66 1.15
CA SER A 34 -8.18 12.76 0.27
C SER A 34 -7.26 13.96 0.43
N ARG A 35 -6.92 14.31 1.69
CA ARG A 35 -5.96 15.38 1.97
C ARG A 35 -4.56 15.01 1.52
N VAL A 36 -4.13 13.79 1.77
CA VAL A 36 -2.82 13.28 1.34
C VAL A 36 -2.67 13.35 -0.19
N ALA A 37 -3.66 12.84 -0.93
CA ALA A 37 -3.63 12.85 -2.39
C ALA A 37 -3.66 14.25 -2.99
N SER A 38 -4.23 15.24 -2.30
CA SER A 38 -4.22 16.64 -2.79
C SER A 38 -2.83 17.25 -2.94
N LEU A 39 -1.81 16.66 -2.28
CA LEU A 39 -0.41 17.07 -2.39
C LEU A 39 0.34 16.36 -3.53
N LEU A 40 -0.27 15.36 -4.17
CA LEU A 40 0.36 14.53 -5.19
C LEU A 40 -0.35 14.72 -6.53
N VAL A 41 0.39 15.21 -7.52
CA VAL A 41 -0.14 15.41 -8.86
C VAL A 41 -0.43 14.05 -9.50
N ARG A 42 -1.65 13.89 -10.04
CA ARG A 42 -2.08 12.67 -10.74
C ARG A 42 -2.06 11.38 -9.91
N LYS A 43 -2.10 11.46 -8.58
CA LYS A 43 -2.36 10.32 -7.70
C LYS A 43 -3.73 10.46 -7.04
N THR A 44 -4.49 9.38 -7.02
CA THR A 44 -5.80 9.33 -6.34
C THR A 44 -5.63 8.93 -4.87
N PRO A 45 -6.63 9.21 -4.01
CA PRO A 45 -6.61 8.75 -2.61
C PRO A 45 -6.41 7.24 -2.48
N SER A 46 -7.07 6.46 -3.34
CA SER A 46 -6.94 5.00 -3.37
C SER A 46 -5.51 4.55 -3.75
N GLN A 47 -4.87 5.23 -4.71
CA GLN A 47 -3.48 4.95 -5.07
C GLN A 47 -2.51 5.28 -3.94
N CYS A 48 -2.71 6.41 -3.25
CA CYS A 48 -1.88 6.81 -2.11
C CYS A 48 -2.01 5.79 -0.97
N LYS A 49 -3.25 5.36 -0.68
CA LYS A 49 -3.53 4.34 0.34
C LYS A 49 -2.83 3.02 0.00
N ALA A 50 -2.98 2.53 -1.24
CA ALA A 50 -2.34 1.29 -1.69
C ALA A 50 -0.81 1.40 -1.58
N ARG A 51 -0.22 2.49 -2.10
CA ARG A 51 1.24 2.71 -2.03
C ARG A 51 1.78 2.72 -0.61
N TRP A 52 1.03 3.30 0.34
CA TRP A 52 1.42 3.29 1.74
C TRP A 52 1.49 1.86 2.28
N TYR A 53 0.35 1.15 2.29
CA TYR A 53 0.26 -0.17 2.93
C TYR A 53 1.07 -1.26 2.22
N GLU A 54 1.29 -1.14 0.92
CA GLU A 54 2.03 -2.16 0.15
C GLU A 54 3.55 -1.90 0.11
N TRP A 55 4.01 -0.67 0.36
CA TRP A 55 5.42 -0.33 0.13
C TRP A 55 6.05 0.64 1.12
N LEU A 56 5.36 1.68 1.57
CA LEU A 56 5.99 2.75 2.37
C LEU A 56 5.82 2.57 3.88
N ASP A 57 4.84 1.79 4.30
CA ASP A 57 4.61 1.51 5.71
C ASP A 57 5.86 0.81 6.31
N PRO A 58 6.44 1.34 7.40
CA PRO A 58 7.61 0.74 8.04
C PRO A 58 7.41 -0.69 8.54
N SER A 59 6.15 -1.12 8.75
CA SER A 59 5.84 -2.50 9.13
C SER A 59 6.05 -3.51 7.99
N VAL A 60 6.15 -3.04 6.74
CA VAL A 60 6.43 -3.89 5.59
C VAL A 60 7.90 -4.31 5.63
N LYS A 61 8.15 -5.56 6.01
CA LYS A 61 9.48 -6.17 5.96
C LYS A 61 9.95 -6.30 4.51
N LYS A 62 11.07 -5.68 4.19
CA LYS A 62 11.75 -5.78 2.88
C LYS A 62 13.04 -6.59 2.96
N THR A 63 13.20 -7.35 4.03
CA THR A 63 14.34 -8.21 4.28
C THR A 63 14.13 -9.57 3.62
N GLU A 64 15.21 -10.35 3.57
CA GLU A 64 15.12 -11.75 3.18
C GLU A 64 14.18 -12.54 4.09
N TRP A 65 13.52 -13.55 3.52
CA TRP A 65 12.65 -14.45 4.25
C TRP A 65 13.48 -15.47 5.02
N SER A 66 13.14 -15.69 6.29
CA SER A 66 13.71 -16.81 7.04
C SER A 66 13.10 -18.14 6.59
N ARG A 67 13.84 -19.24 6.79
CA ARG A 67 13.33 -20.60 6.49
C ARG A 67 12.03 -20.92 7.24
N ASP A 68 11.86 -20.39 8.45
CA ASP A 68 10.64 -20.57 9.23
C ASP A 68 9.46 -19.81 8.64
N GLU A 69 9.68 -18.59 8.15
CA GLU A 69 8.66 -17.80 7.44
C GLU A 69 8.25 -18.48 6.13
N GLU A 70 9.21 -19.03 5.37
CA GLU A 70 8.93 -19.80 4.16
C GLU A 70 8.12 -21.07 4.44
N ALA A 71 8.53 -21.83 5.47
CA ALA A 71 7.81 -23.04 5.87
C ALA A 71 6.37 -22.73 6.29
N ARG A 72 6.18 -21.65 7.06
CA ARG A 72 4.86 -21.15 7.45
C ARG A 72 4.03 -20.73 6.24
N LEU A 73 4.61 -20.00 5.28
CA LEU A 73 3.93 -19.57 4.06
C LEU A 73 3.42 -20.78 3.25
N LEU A 74 4.28 -21.77 3.03
CA LEU A 74 3.92 -22.99 2.30
C LEU A 74 2.82 -23.78 3.02
N HIS A 75 2.85 -23.83 4.35
CA HIS A 75 1.81 -24.47 5.14
C HIS A 75 0.46 -23.74 5.00
N LEU A 76 0.45 -22.41 5.18
CA LEU A 76 -0.76 -21.60 5.07
C LEU A 76 -1.34 -21.62 3.65
N ALA A 77 -0.50 -21.61 2.62
CA ALA A 77 -0.94 -21.69 1.22
C ALA A 77 -1.64 -23.02 0.89
N LYS A 78 -1.29 -24.11 1.57
CA LYS A 78 -1.99 -25.40 1.45
C LYS A 78 -3.36 -25.39 2.13
N ILE A 79 -3.49 -24.71 3.27
CA ILE A 79 -4.74 -24.61 4.04
C ILE A 79 -5.70 -23.62 3.39
N PHE A 80 -5.20 -22.50 2.89
CA PHE A 80 -5.98 -21.38 2.37
C PHE A 80 -5.65 -21.10 0.89
N PRO A 81 -6.07 -21.98 -0.04
CA PRO A 81 -5.73 -21.84 -1.45
C PRO A 81 -6.24 -20.51 -2.02
N CYS A 82 -5.35 -19.75 -2.65
CA CYS A 82 -5.61 -18.44 -3.26
C CYS A 82 -6.07 -17.32 -2.30
N GLN A 83 -6.02 -17.51 -0.98
CA GLN A 83 -6.45 -16.50 -0.01
C GLN A 83 -5.27 -15.66 0.52
N TRP A 84 -4.50 -15.04 -0.38
CA TRP A 84 -3.27 -14.33 -0.02
C TRP A 84 -3.46 -13.18 0.95
N ARG A 85 -4.62 -12.51 0.94
CA ARG A 85 -4.94 -11.48 1.95
C ARG A 85 -5.04 -12.06 3.35
N THR A 86 -5.64 -13.25 3.49
CA THR A 86 -5.76 -13.95 4.78
C THR A 86 -4.39 -14.43 5.24
N ILE A 87 -3.63 -15.04 4.33
CA ILE A 87 -2.27 -15.54 4.60
C ILE A 87 -1.35 -14.39 5.05
N ALA A 88 -1.41 -13.23 4.40
CA ALA A 88 -0.59 -12.07 4.77
C ALA A 88 -0.94 -11.45 6.13
N GLN A 89 -2.10 -11.78 6.71
CA GLN A 89 -2.55 -11.28 8.02
C GLN A 89 -2.33 -12.29 9.16
N THR A 90 -1.89 -13.51 8.87
CA THR A 90 -1.71 -14.62 9.84
C THR A 90 -0.27 -14.70 10.34
#